data_AF-A0ABD0NEJ1-F1
#
_entry.id   AF-A0ABD0NEJ1-F1
#
_cell.length_a   1.000
_cell.length_b   1.000
_cell.length_c   1.000
_cell.angle_alpha   90.00
_cell.angle_beta   90.00
_cell.angle_gamma   90.00
#
_symmetry.space_group_name_H-M   'P 1'
#
loop_
_entity.id
_entity.type
_entity.pdbx_description
1 polymer ?
#
loop_
_entity_poly.entity_id
_entity_poly.type
_entity_poly.pdbx_seq_one_letter_code
_entity_poly.pdbx_strand_id
1 'polypeptide(L)' 'MPVQAPQWTEFLLCPICTQTFEESHRKPISLGCGHTVCKMCLNKLHRKACPFDQTTISTDIEQLPVNTALLQLVSGQ' A
#
# COMPACT_ATOMS: atom_id res chain seq x y z
N MET A 1 17.81 -0.22 -22.82
CA MET A 1 17.51 -1.41 -21.98
C MET A 1 16.06 -1.82 -22.22
N PRO A 2 15.72 -3.10 -22.47
CA PRO A 2 14.33 -3.49 -22.56
C PRO A 2 13.70 -3.40 -21.16
N VAL A 3 12.65 -2.59 -21.02
CA VAL A 3 11.87 -2.51 -19.79
C VAL A 3 11.04 -3.79 -19.71
N GLN A 4 11.48 -4.74 -18.87
CA GLN A 4 10.65 -5.89 -18.53
C GLN A 4 9.43 -5.37 -17.76
N ALA A 5 8.23 -5.82 -18.14
CA ALA A 5 7.04 -5.49 -17.38
C ALA A 5 7.14 -6.12 -15.98
N PRO A 6 6.76 -5.40 -14.91
CA PRO A 6 6.72 -5.96 -13.57
C PRO A 6 5.84 -7.22 -13.56
N GLN A 7 6.26 -8.24 -12.83
CA GLN A 7 5.43 -9.42 -12.66
C GLN A 7 4.17 -9.03 -11.88
N TRP A 8 3.03 -9.64 -12.21
CA TRP A 8 1.75 -9.28 -11.59
C TRP A 8 1.76 -9.39 -10.05
N THR A 9 2.62 -10.24 -9.50
CA THR A 9 2.82 -10.45 -8.06
C THR A 9 3.39 -9.22 -7.37
N GLU A 10 4.10 -8.34 -8.08
CA GLU A 10 4.66 -7.11 -7.50
C GLU A 10 3.55 -6.14 -7.04
N PHE A 11 2.37 -6.18 -7.66
CA PHE A 11 1.20 -5.39 -7.23
C PHE A 11 0.63 -5.86 -5.88
N LEU A 12 0.98 -7.06 -5.42
CA LEU A 12 0.58 -7.61 -4.14
C LEU A 12 1.58 -7.29 -3.01
N LEU A 13 2.66 -6.57 -3.33
CA LEU A 13 3.68 -6.16 -2.38
C LEU A 13 3.49 -4.69 -2.01
N CYS A 14 3.81 -4.35 -0.77
CA CYS A 14 3.90 -2.96 -0.35
C CYS A 14 5.11 -2.29 -1.05
N PRO A 15 4.93 -1.17 -1.78
CA PRO A 15 6.01 -0.53 -2.53
C PRO A 15 7.13 0.07 -1.66
N ILE A 16 6.92 0.19 -0.35
CA ILE A 16 7.92 0.75 0.58
C ILE A 16 8.80 -0.34 1.19
N CYS A 17 8.22 -1.48 1.55
CA CYS A 17 8.93 -2.54 2.28
C CYS A 17 9.04 -3.85 1.52
N THR A 18 8.49 -3.90 0.30
CA THR A 18 8.54 -5.04 -0.64
C THR A 18 8.01 -6.36 -0.08
N GLN A 19 7.18 -6.31 0.96
CA GLN A 19 6.55 -7.48 1.56
C GLN A 19 5.10 -7.57 1.13
N THR A 20 4.60 -8.80 0.99
CA THR A 20 3.21 -9.09 0.66
C THR A 20 2.25 -8.43 1.64
N PHE A 21 1.17 -7.88 1.10
CA PHE A 21 0.06 -7.39 1.91
C PHE A 21 -0.58 -8.55 2.68
N GLU A 22 -1.05 -8.29 3.90
CA GLU A 22 -1.76 -9.28 4.70
C GLU A 22 -2.70 -8.62 5.71
N GLU A 23 -3.60 -9.40 6.30
CA GLU A 23 -4.72 -8.88 7.07
C GLU A 23 -4.35 -8.34 8.46
N SER A 24 -3.23 -8.71 9.07
CA SER A 24 -2.90 -8.33 10.44
C SER A 24 -2.13 -7.00 10.54
N HIS A 25 -0.89 -6.95 10.09
CA HIS A 25 0.06 -5.84 10.28
C HIS A 25 0.29 -5.05 8.99
N ARG A 26 0.25 -5.70 7.83
CA ARG A 26 0.52 -5.14 6.50
C ARG A 26 -0.75 -5.02 5.68
N LYS A 27 -1.86 -4.63 6.32
CA LYS A 27 -3.11 -4.29 5.63
C LYS A 27 -2.82 -3.29 4.52
N PRO A 28 -3.23 -3.54 3.26
CA PRO A 28 -3.07 -2.58 2.18
C PRO A 28 -4.02 -1.41 2.43
N ILE A 29 -3.50 -0.20 2.61
CA ILE A 29 -4.28 1.00 2.85
C ILE A 29 -4.25 1.87 1.60
N SER A 30 -5.43 2.20 1.06
CA SER A 30 -5.55 3.11 -0.08
C SER A 30 -5.62 4.55 0.39
N LEU A 31 -4.72 5.38 -0.15
CA LEU A 31 -4.68 6.81 0.10
C LEU A 31 -5.64 7.55 -0.84
N GLY A 32 -6.01 8.79 -0.49
CA GLY A 32 -6.91 9.61 -1.33
C GLY A 32 -6.35 9.93 -2.72
N CYS A 33 -5.04 9.81 -2.93
CA CYS A 33 -4.40 9.92 -4.24
C CYS A 33 -4.39 8.63 -5.07
N GLY A 34 -4.94 7.52 -4.56
CA GLY A 34 -5.01 6.23 -5.26
C GLY A 34 -3.83 5.29 -5.00
N HIS A 35 -2.71 5.79 -4.45
CA HIS A 35 -1.61 4.93 -4.03
C HIS A 35 -1.99 4.02 -2.86
N THR A 36 -1.43 2.81 -2.84
CA THR A 36 -1.65 1.84 -1.75
C THR A 36 -0.35 1.52 -1.04
N VAL A 37 -0.37 1.60 0.30
CA VAL A 37 0.78 1.36 1.19
C VAL A 37 0.33 0.50 2.36
N CYS A 38 1.19 -0.39 2.87
CA CYS A 38 0.79 -1.19 4.02
C CYS A 38 0.70 -0.35 5.31
N LYS A 39 -0.24 -0.69 6.19
CA LYS A 39 -0.50 0.03 7.44
C LYS A 39 0.76 0.23 8.30
N MET A 40 1.60 -0.81 8.44
CA MET A 40 2.85 -0.71 9.17
C MET A 40 3.81 0.35 8.61
N CYS A 41 3.95 0.45 7.29
CA CYS A 41 4.80 1.49 6.67
C CYS A 41 4.18 2.87 6.79
N LEU A 42 2.86 2.96 6.66
CA LEU A 42 2.13 4.22 6.78
C LEU A 42 2.29 4.84 8.18
N ASN A 43 2.22 4.02 9.23
CA ASN A 43 2.45 4.44 10.63
C ASN A 43 3.89 4.90 10.92
N LYS A 44 4.86 4.59 10.05
CA LYS A 44 6.25 5.01 10.19
C LYS A 44 6.58 6.27 9.39
N LEU A 45 5.61 6.86 8.68
CA LEU A 45 5.84 8.10 7.95
C LEU A 45 6.06 9.26 8.93
N HIS A 46 7.14 10.00 8.74
CA HIS A 46 7.41 11.22 9.50
C HIS A 46 6.47 12.38 9.13
N ARG A 47 5.89 12.35 7.94
CA ARG A 47 4.97 13.36 7.40
C ARG A 47 3.67 12.71 6.98
N LYS A 48 2.54 13.38 7.25
CA LYS A 48 1.21 12.97 6.77
C LYS A 48 1.03 13.32 5.28
N ALA A 49 1.86 12.72 4.43
CA ALA A 49 1.82 12.90 2.98
C ALA A 49 2.14 11.58 2.28
N CYS A 50 1.54 11.35 1.12
CA CYS A 50 1.85 10.20 0.28
C CYS A 50 3.35 10.20 -0.07
N PRO A 51 4.07 9.08 0.10
CA PRO A 51 5.50 9.02 -0.16
C PRO A 51 5.85 9.04 -1.66
N PHE A 52 4.86 8.92 -2.55
CA PHE A 52 5.07 8.86 -4.00
C PHE A 52 4.77 10.18 -4.70
N ASP A 53 3.67 10.85 -4.32
CA ASP A 53 3.18 12.07 -4.98
C ASP A 53 3.02 13.26 -4.04
N GLN A 54 3.32 13.08 -2.75
CA GLN A 54 3.27 14.12 -1.70
C GLN A 54 1.86 14.67 -1.42
N THR A 55 0.79 14.05 -1.95
CA THR A 55 -0.59 14.40 -1.59
C THR A 55 -0.78 14.30 -0.09
N THR A 56 -1.37 15.34 0.51
CA THR A 56 -1.57 15.39 1.96
C THR A 56 -2.54 14.31 2.42
N ILE A 57 -2.20 13.63 3.51
CA ILE A 57 -3.05 12.63 4.16
C ILE A 57 -3.75 13.33 5.33
N SER A 58 -4.93 13.88 5.06
CA SER A 58 -5.70 14.63 6.06
C SER A 58 -6.48 13.74 7.02
N THR A 59 -6.78 12.50 6.61
CA THR A 59 -7.50 11.50 7.41
C THR A 59 -6.55 10.78 8.38
N ASP A 60 -7.03 10.43 9.56
CA ASP A 60 -6.27 9.57 10.47
C ASP A 60 -5.99 8.20 9.84
N ILE A 61 -4.80 7.64 10.07
CA ILE A 61 -4.37 6.36 9.46
C ILE A 61 -5.32 5.23 9.83
N GLU A 62 -5.88 5.23 11.04
CA GLU A 62 -6.82 4.21 11.51
C GLU A 62 -8.18 4.29 10.80
N GLN A 63 -8.49 5.42 10.15
CA GLN A 63 -9.75 5.66 9.43
C GLN A 63 -9.60 5.52 7.90
N LEU A 64 -8.39 5.28 7.40
CA LEU A 64 -8.17 5.09 5.97
C LEU A 64 -8.69 3.72 5.51
N PRO A 65 -9.25 3.64 4.29
CA PRO A 65 -9.83 2.41 3.79
C PRO A 65 -8.77 1.34 3.53
N VAL A 66 -9.06 0.12 4.00
CA VAL A 66 -8.31 -1.07 3.61
C VAL A 66 -8.72 -1.47 2.20
N ASN A 67 -7.75 -1.71 1.32
CA ASN A 67 -7.98 -2.26 0.00
C ASN A 67 -8.28 -3.76 0.09
N THR A 68 -9.55 -4.09 0.28
CA THR A 68 -10.02 -5.47 0.40
C THR A 68 -9.80 -6.27 -0.88
N ALA A 69 -9.81 -5.64 -2.06
CA ALA A 69 -9.54 -6.32 -3.32
C ALA A 69 -8.11 -6.90 -3.35
N LEU A 70 -7.11 -6.11 -2.94
CA LEU A 70 -5.73 -6.62 -2.83
C LEU A 70 -5.60 -7.73 -1.78
N LEU A 71 -6.32 -7.64 -0.66
CA LEU A 71 -6.33 -8.73 0.33
C LEU A 71 -6.92 -10.02 -0.25
N GLN A 72 -8.04 -9.96 -0.97
CA GLN A 72 -8.65 -11.13 -1.60
C GLN A 72 -7.72 -11.75 -2.66
N LEU A 73 -7.00 -10.93 -3.42
CA LEU A 73 -6.04 -11.40 -4.41
C LEU A 73 -4.82 -12.09 -3.78
N VAL A 74 -4.35 -11.63 -2.61
CA VAL A 74 -3.29 -12.33 -1.86
C VAL A 74 -3.79 -13.66 -1.31
N SER A 75 -5.01 -13.72 -0.77
CA SER A 75 -5.60 -14.96 -0.24
C SER A 75 -5.94 -15.99 -1.32
N GLY A 76 -6.06 -15.56 -2.58
CA GLY A 76 -6.29 -16.43 -3.73
C GLY A 76 -5.01 -16.97 -4.40
N GLN A 77 -3.82 -16.69 -3.85
CA GLN A 77 -2.56 -17.30 -4.27
C GLN A 77 -2.34 -18.68 -3.66
#